data_AF-A0A7Y1XB36-F1
#
_entry.id   AF-A0A7Y1XB36-F1
#
_cell.length_a   1.000
_cell.length_b   1.000
_cell.length_c   1.000
_cell.angle_alpha   90.00
_cell.angle_beta   90.00
_cell.angle_gamma   90.00
#
_symmetry.space_group_name_H-M   'P 1'
#
loop_
_entity.id
_entity.type
_entity.pdbx_description
1 polymer ?
#
loop_
_entity_poly.entity_id
_entity_poly.type
_entity_poly.pdbx_seq_one_letter_code
_entity_poly.pdbx_strand_id
1 'polypeptide(L)'
;AADSQGLGRIIYLGGLGEDDTELSSHLDSRHEVGRLLAAGDTPVTELRAAVIIGSGSVSFEMLRYLTEVLPAMTTPKWVRSLCQPIAIRDVLTILVAVAGEDGSESKIVEIGGPDVLSYQDMMQTYAQVAGLRKRLIVPVPVLSPGLSSLWIGLVTPLPSGVARPLVESLKHDVVVSDCQEMDRLVPDPLPFKDSVELALSRYDDGEVVTRWSDAGASPALAIPSDPDWAGGSVMVDTQEVSTSASAEDVFWAVSRIGGEVGYYTFNWAWAVRGWIDTLFGGIGLRRGRRHPEVVHQGESLDFWRVNVVEPPHRLLLAAEMKLPGEAFLEWVVDDSESTTRLRQTAYFAPRGLLGRLYWYALLPFHGAIFGPMAKRIVEAAASRPGAIETGEERTPPR
;
A
#
# COMPACT_ATOMS: atom_id res chain seq x y z
N ALA A 1 35.17 1.11 12.04
CA ALA A 1 34.40 2.33 12.39
C ALA A 1 33.84 2.25 13.81
N ALA A 2 33.10 1.18 14.14
CA ALA A 2 32.65 0.93 15.52
C ALA A 2 33.81 0.89 16.51
N ASP A 3 34.85 0.09 16.23
CA ASP A 3 36.04 -0.04 17.08
C ASP A 3 36.75 1.30 17.28
N SER A 4 36.94 2.07 16.19
CA SER A 4 37.57 3.39 16.25
C SER A 4 36.78 4.43 17.05
N GLN A 5 35.47 4.22 17.23
CA GLN A 5 34.61 5.09 18.03
C GLN A 5 34.38 4.54 19.45
N GLY A 6 34.94 3.37 19.77
CA GLY A 6 34.75 2.72 21.07
C GLY A 6 33.28 2.41 21.37
N LEU A 7 32.51 1.99 20.35
CA LEU A 7 31.13 1.56 20.58
C LEU A 7 31.10 0.35 21.52
N GLY A 8 30.13 0.30 22.44
CA GLY A 8 30.00 -0.80 23.40
C GLY A 8 29.41 -2.08 22.81
N ARG A 9 28.61 -1.98 21.74
CA ARG A 9 27.97 -3.12 21.07
C ARG A 9 27.50 -2.76 19.66
N ILE A 10 27.44 -3.77 18.79
CA ILE A 10 26.67 -3.79 17.55
C ILE A 10 25.53 -4.80 17.67
N ILE A 11 24.32 -4.41 17.27
CA ILE A 11 23.18 -5.34 17.14
C ILE A 11 22.91 -5.49 15.65
N TYR A 12 22.99 -6.72 15.14
CA TYR A 12 22.78 -7.01 13.74
C TYR A 12 21.57 -7.92 13.56
N LEU A 13 20.52 -7.44 12.90
CA LEU A 13 19.34 -8.25 12.56
C LEU A 13 19.56 -8.96 11.22
N GLY A 14 19.99 -10.23 11.30
CA GLY A 14 20.30 -11.14 10.21
C GLY A 14 19.09 -11.94 9.72
N GLY A 15 19.32 -13.09 9.09
CA GLY A 15 18.28 -14.03 8.65
C GLY A 15 18.52 -15.41 9.27
N LEU A 16 17.44 -16.11 9.62
CA LEU A 16 17.52 -17.46 10.18
C LEU A 16 17.94 -18.47 9.11
N GLY A 17 18.80 -19.39 9.50
CA GLY A 17 19.35 -20.46 8.66
C GLY A 17 20.55 -21.11 9.35
N GLU A 18 20.78 -22.38 9.05
CA GLU A 18 21.94 -23.14 9.56
C GLU A 18 23.13 -22.97 8.61
N ASP A 19 24.31 -22.66 9.18
CA ASP A 19 25.56 -22.50 8.44
C ASP A 19 26.04 -23.80 7.75
N ASP A 20 25.51 -24.98 8.15
CA ASP A 20 25.91 -26.31 7.63
C ASP A 20 24.98 -26.83 6.51
N THR A 21 24.08 -26.00 6.01
CA THR A 21 23.18 -26.34 4.89
C THR A 21 23.55 -25.55 3.63
N GLU A 22 23.18 -26.04 2.44
CA GLU A 22 23.29 -25.24 1.21
C GLU A 22 22.36 -24.03 1.30
N LEU A 23 22.80 -22.94 1.94
CA LEU A 23 22.03 -21.71 2.09
C LEU A 23 21.80 -21.05 0.73
N SER A 24 20.72 -20.27 0.63
CA SER A 24 20.57 -19.36 -0.51
C SER A 24 21.68 -18.30 -0.47
N SER A 25 22.11 -17.80 -1.63
CA SER A 25 23.11 -16.72 -1.71
C SER A 25 22.71 -15.48 -0.89
N HIS A 26 21.41 -15.27 -0.70
CA HIS A 26 20.88 -14.21 0.14
C HIS A 26 21.13 -14.44 1.63
N LEU A 27 20.89 -15.64 2.14
CA LEU A 27 21.13 -15.98 3.55
C LEU A 27 22.62 -16.06 3.85
N ASP A 28 23.40 -16.66 2.96
CA ASP A 28 24.87 -16.75 3.07
C ASP A 28 25.51 -15.36 3.18
N SER A 29 25.09 -14.41 2.34
CA SER A 29 25.56 -13.02 2.42
C SER A 29 25.21 -12.34 3.75
N ARG A 30 24.04 -12.65 4.35
CA ARG A 30 23.65 -12.10 5.66
C ARG A 30 24.48 -12.69 6.79
N HIS A 31 24.73 -14.00 6.76
CA HIS A 31 25.60 -14.66 7.74
C HIS A 31 27.06 -14.22 7.60
N GLU A 32 27.54 -13.96 6.38
CA GLU A 32 28.86 -13.38 6.15
C GLU A 32 28.98 -12.00 6.82
N VAL A 33 27.98 -11.13 6.70
CA VAL A 33 27.97 -9.84 7.41
C VAL A 33 28.05 -10.03 8.92
N GLY A 34 27.26 -10.95 9.49
CA GLY A 34 27.32 -11.28 10.91
C GLY A 34 28.72 -11.71 11.37
N ARG A 35 29.34 -12.64 10.64
CA ARG A 35 30.72 -13.12 10.88
C ARG A 35 31.75 -12.01 10.78
N LEU A 36 31.67 -11.15 9.76
CA LEU A 36 32.60 -10.05 9.55
C LEU A 36 32.48 -8.97 10.62
N LEU A 37 31.26 -8.66 11.07
CA LEU A 37 31.05 -7.74 12.19
C LEU A 37 31.63 -8.33 13.48
N ALA A 38 31.38 -9.61 13.75
CA ALA A 38 31.82 -10.28 14.97
C ALA A 38 33.34 -10.51 15.05
N ALA A 39 34.06 -10.36 13.93
CA ALA A 39 35.52 -10.45 13.87
C ALA A 39 36.25 -9.19 14.40
N GLY A 40 35.52 -8.10 14.65
CA GLY A 40 36.07 -6.87 15.23
C GLY A 40 36.18 -6.92 16.76
N ASP A 41 36.67 -5.83 17.35
CA ASP A 41 36.81 -5.70 18.82
C ASP A 41 35.49 -5.35 19.51
N THR A 42 34.56 -4.70 18.79
CA THR A 42 33.23 -4.36 19.30
C THR A 42 32.34 -5.62 19.38
N PRO A 43 31.80 -5.99 20.56
CA PRO A 43 30.92 -7.15 20.67
C PRO A 43 29.67 -7.05 19.79
N VAL A 44 29.28 -8.16 19.17
CA VAL A 44 28.13 -8.24 18.26
C VAL A 44 27.06 -9.17 18.80
N THR A 45 25.82 -8.70 18.92
CA THR A 45 24.65 -9.58 19.05
C THR A 45 23.98 -9.72 17.70
N GLU A 46 24.13 -10.88 17.06
CA GLU A 46 23.46 -11.22 15.82
C GLU A 46 22.09 -11.85 16.12
N LEU A 47 21.01 -11.17 15.75
CA LEU A 47 19.65 -11.67 15.83
C LEU A 47 19.29 -12.32 14.51
N ARG A 48 19.19 -13.65 14.48
CA ARG A 48 18.81 -14.42 13.28
C ARG A 48 17.29 -14.64 13.29
N ALA A 49 16.58 -13.79 12.56
CA ALA A 49 15.13 -13.83 12.50
C ALA A 49 14.61 -14.69 11.33
N ALA A 50 13.56 -15.45 11.60
CA ALA A 50 12.75 -16.07 10.56
C ALA A 50 11.94 -15.01 9.79
N VAL A 51 10.80 -15.41 9.22
CA VAL A 51 9.89 -14.48 8.54
C VAL A 51 9.27 -13.52 9.55
N ILE A 52 9.55 -12.22 9.41
CA ILE A 52 8.97 -11.17 10.27
C ILE A 52 7.60 -10.74 9.73
N ILE A 53 6.57 -10.85 10.56
CA ILE A 53 5.17 -10.53 10.24
C ILE A 53 4.78 -9.18 10.84
N GLY A 54 4.44 -8.24 9.95
CA GLY A 54 4.00 -6.90 10.32
C GLY A 54 3.75 -6.04 9.08
N SER A 55 2.88 -5.04 9.20
CA SER A 55 2.62 -4.05 8.15
C SER A 55 3.93 -3.43 7.65
N GLY A 56 4.14 -3.42 6.33
CA GLY A 56 5.37 -2.87 5.72
C GLY A 56 6.57 -3.83 5.69
N SER A 57 6.50 -5.00 6.35
CA SER A 57 7.51 -6.06 6.17
C SER A 57 7.39 -6.65 4.77
N VAL A 58 8.50 -6.73 4.03
CA VAL A 58 8.55 -7.33 2.68
C VAL A 58 7.91 -8.72 2.66
N SER A 59 8.21 -9.54 3.66
CA SER A 59 7.74 -10.92 3.73
C SER A 59 6.24 -11.00 4.01
N PHE A 60 5.71 -10.11 4.85
CA PHE A 60 4.27 -10.01 5.09
C PHE A 60 3.54 -9.50 3.85
N GLU A 61 4.06 -8.47 3.19
CA GLU A 61 3.47 -7.96 1.95
C GLU A 61 3.47 -9.02 0.85
N MET A 62 4.53 -9.83 0.74
CA MET A 62 4.57 -10.95 -0.19
C MET A 62 3.47 -11.99 0.11
N LEU A 63 3.35 -12.41 1.38
CA LEU A 63 2.30 -13.33 1.81
C LEU A 63 0.90 -12.80 1.49
N ARG A 64 0.65 -11.54 1.83
CA ARG A 64 -0.61 -10.85 1.56
C ARG A 64 -0.93 -10.83 0.08
N TYR A 65 -0.04 -10.30 -0.75
CA TYR A 65 -0.28 -10.14 -2.18
C TYR A 65 -0.55 -11.48 -2.87
N LEU A 66 0.23 -12.51 -2.54
CA LEU A 66 0.00 -13.85 -3.09
C LEU A 66 -1.39 -14.38 -2.71
N THR A 67 -1.82 -14.15 -1.47
CA THR A 67 -3.08 -14.69 -0.95
C THR A 67 -4.30 -13.91 -1.44
N GLU A 68 -4.24 -12.58 -1.43
CA GLU A 68 -5.35 -11.71 -1.86
C GLU A 68 -5.58 -11.79 -3.37
N VAL A 69 -4.51 -11.87 -4.17
CA VAL A 69 -4.61 -11.80 -5.63
C VAL A 69 -4.96 -13.15 -6.25
N LEU A 70 -4.39 -14.25 -5.75
CA LEU A 70 -4.55 -15.57 -6.36
C LEU A 70 -5.47 -16.48 -5.54
N PRO A 71 -6.74 -16.66 -5.95
CA PRO A 71 -7.62 -17.65 -5.32
C PRO A 71 -7.20 -19.09 -5.60
N ALA A 72 -6.46 -19.31 -6.69
CA ALA A 72 -5.86 -20.59 -7.04
C ALA A 72 -4.45 -20.35 -7.61
N MET A 73 -3.50 -21.21 -7.25
CA MET A 73 -2.11 -21.11 -7.71
C MET A 73 -1.46 -22.49 -7.80
N THR A 74 -0.59 -22.65 -8.79
CA THR A 74 0.39 -23.73 -8.84
C THR A 74 1.68 -23.24 -8.20
N THR A 75 2.22 -23.99 -7.26
CA THR A 75 3.45 -23.61 -6.53
C THR A 75 4.49 -24.70 -6.68
N PRO A 76 5.78 -24.41 -6.49
CA PRO A 76 6.75 -25.48 -6.29
C PRO A 76 6.48 -26.25 -4.98
N LYS A 77 7.11 -27.43 -4.84
CA LYS A 77 6.97 -28.27 -3.64
C LYS A 77 7.45 -27.61 -2.34
N TRP A 78 8.42 -26.68 -2.44
CA TRP A 78 8.96 -25.95 -1.29
C TRP A 78 7.96 -25.03 -0.59
N VAL A 79 6.74 -24.85 -1.12
CA VAL A 79 5.65 -24.18 -0.37
C VAL A 79 5.33 -24.90 0.96
N ARG A 80 5.78 -26.16 1.08
CA ARG A 80 5.66 -26.99 2.29
C ARG A 80 6.87 -26.95 3.21
N SER A 81 7.92 -26.22 2.85
CA SER A 81 9.05 -25.96 3.75
C SER A 81 8.56 -25.20 4.98
N LEU A 82 9.12 -25.55 6.13
CA LEU A 82 8.70 -25.05 7.43
C LEU A 82 9.39 -23.73 7.76
N CYS A 83 8.67 -22.85 8.42
CA CYS A 83 9.18 -21.59 8.95
C CYS A 83 8.53 -21.30 10.30
N GLN A 84 9.22 -20.53 11.12
CA GLN A 84 8.72 -20.13 12.44
C GLN A 84 8.52 -18.61 12.50
N PRO A 85 7.47 -18.06 11.85
CA PRO A 85 7.29 -16.62 11.70
C PRO A 85 7.19 -15.90 13.05
N ILE A 86 7.75 -14.70 13.14
CA ILE A 86 7.77 -13.88 14.36
C ILE A 86 7.07 -12.54 14.12
N ALA A 87 6.29 -12.06 15.09
CA ALA A 87 5.65 -10.75 14.98
C ALA A 87 6.67 -9.61 15.07
N ILE A 88 6.46 -8.54 14.30
CA ILE A 88 7.32 -7.34 14.36
C ILE A 88 7.37 -6.73 15.78
N ARG A 89 6.29 -6.85 16.56
CA ARG A 89 6.22 -6.37 17.94
C ARG A 89 7.20 -7.12 18.86
N ASP A 90 7.31 -8.43 18.67
CA ASP A 90 8.22 -9.26 19.46
C ASP A 90 9.67 -8.97 19.05
N VAL A 91 9.93 -8.80 17.75
CA VAL A 91 11.26 -8.37 17.25
C VAL A 91 11.67 -7.02 17.84
N LEU A 92 10.77 -6.04 17.91
CA LEU A 92 11.05 -4.74 18.53
C LEU A 92 11.31 -4.88 20.03
N THR A 93 10.55 -5.74 20.72
CA THR A 93 10.76 -6.04 22.15
C THR A 93 12.16 -6.63 22.38
N ILE A 94 12.56 -7.59 21.53
CA ILE A 94 13.89 -8.21 21.55
C ILE A 94 14.98 -7.17 21.30
N LEU A 95 14.84 -6.32 20.28
CA LEU A 95 15.84 -5.29 19.96
C LEU A 95 16.05 -4.32 21.14
N VAL A 96 14.96 -3.90 21.80
CA VAL A 96 15.03 -3.03 22.98
C VAL A 96 15.67 -3.75 24.16
N ALA A 97 15.30 -5.01 24.42
CA ALA A 97 15.87 -5.80 25.49
C ALA A 97 17.38 -6.01 25.30
N VAL A 98 17.80 -6.44 24.11
CA VAL A 98 19.21 -6.66 23.76
C VAL A 98 20.02 -5.35 23.78
N ALA A 99 19.41 -4.21 23.42
CA ALA A 99 20.06 -2.91 23.55
C ALA A 99 20.29 -2.49 25.01
N GLY A 100 19.48 -2.98 25.95
CA GLY A 100 19.61 -2.71 27.38
C GLY A 100 20.51 -3.67 28.15
N GLU A 101 20.94 -4.78 27.55
CA GLU A 101 21.84 -5.75 28.20
C GLU A 101 23.28 -5.24 28.25
N ASP A 102 23.98 -5.44 29.37
CA ASP A 102 25.44 -5.41 29.40
C ASP A 102 25.95 -6.75 28.86
N GLY A 103 26.85 -6.70 27.90
CA GLY A 103 27.18 -7.84 27.07
C GLY A 103 28.51 -7.54 26.41
N SER A 104 29.51 -8.28 26.87
CA SER A 104 30.92 -8.14 26.53
C SER A 104 31.37 -9.13 25.46
N GLU A 105 30.50 -10.06 25.04
CA GLU A 105 30.82 -11.13 24.11
C GLU A 105 29.88 -11.11 22.90
N SER A 106 30.43 -11.50 21.74
CA SER A 106 29.65 -11.68 20.54
C SER A 106 28.82 -12.96 20.64
N LYS A 107 27.52 -12.89 20.35
CA LYS A 107 26.61 -14.04 20.38
C LYS A 107 25.62 -14.02 19.22
N ILE A 108 25.21 -15.20 18.80
CA ILE A 108 24.12 -15.41 17.83
C ILE A 108 22.87 -15.81 18.64
N VAL A 109 21.74 -15.17 18.36
CA VAL A 109 20.46 -15.48 18.98
C VAL A 109 19.43 -15.67 17.86
N GLU A 110 18.87 -16.86 17.79
CA GLU A 110 17.80 -17.20 16.85
C GLU A 110 16.45 -16.75 17.40
N ILE A 111 15.63 -16.11 16.56
CA ILE A 111 14.34 -15.57 16.98
C ILE A 111 13.22 -16.02 16.02
N GLY A 112 12.14 -16.54 16.60
CA GLY A 112 10.98 -17.10 15.92
C GLY A 112 9.74 -17.03 16.81
N GLY A 113 8.55 -16.99 16.22
CA GLY A 113 7.30 -17.00 17.00
C GLY A 113 6.94 -18.39 17.54
N PRO A 114 5.77 -18.54 18.18
CA PRO A 114 5.37 -19.80 18.80
C PRO A 114 4.93 -20.86 17.78
N ASP A 115 4.53 -20.45 16.58
CA ASP A 115 3.97 -21.34 15.56
C ASP A 115 5.02 -21.78 14.53
N VAL A 116 5.18 -23.08 14.33
CA VAL A 116 5.93 -23.64 13.19
C VAL A 116 4.96 -24.00 12.08
N LEU A 117 5.04 -23.31 10.95
CA LEU A 117 4.08 -23.36 9.86
C LEU A 117 4.78 -23.58 8.52
N SER A 118 4.12 -24.25 7.58
CA SER A 118 4.53 -24.14 6.18
C SER A 118 4.05 -22.83 5.58
N TYR A 119 4.69 -22.36 4.49
CA TYR A 119 4.18 -21.21 3.72
C TYR A 119 2.76 -21.44 3.21
N GLN A 120 2.40 -22.68 2.91
CA GLN A 120 1.04 -23.06 2.57
C GLN A 120 0.07 -22.77 3.73
N ASP A 121 0.44 -23.14 4.95
CA ASP A 121 -0.40 -22.92 6.14
C ASP A 121 -0.50 -21.43 6.46
N MET A 122 0.60 -20.68 6.33
CA MET A 122 0.58 -19.22 6.47
C MET A 122 -0.42 -18.57 5.51
N MET A 123 -0.44 -18.98 4.23
CA MET A 123 -1.39 -18.45 3.24
C MET A 123 -2.84 -18.82 3.57
N GLN A 124 -3.09 -20.03 4.11
CA GLN A 124 -4.45 -20.43 4.51
C GLN A 124 -4.92 -19.67 5.74
N THR A 125 -4.06 -19.52 6.75
CA THR A 125 -4.36 -18.74 7.96
C THR A 125 -4.57 -17.27 7.62
N TYR A 126 -3.74 -16.68 6.75
CA TYR A 126 -3.97 -15.33 6.24
C TYR A 126 -5.35 -15.21 5.57
N ALA A 127 -5.69 -16.14 4.67
CA ALA A 127 -6.97 -16.10 3.98
C ALA A 127 -8.16 -16.19 4.95
N GLN A 128 -8.03 -16.98 6.01
CA GLN A 128 -9.03 -17.08 7.06
C GLN A 128 -9.20 -15.75 7.81
N VAL A 129 -8.10 -15.12 8.23
CA VAL A 129 -8.14 -13.84 8.96
C VAL A 129 -8.71 -12.72 8.07
N ALA A 130 -8.28 -12.65 6.81
CA ALA A 130 -8.73 -11.63 5.85
C ALA A 130 -10.15 -11.87 5.28
N GLY A 131 -10.90 -12.86 5.78
CA GLY A 131 -12.25 -13.18 5.28
C GLY A 131 -12.29 -13.68 3.83
N LEU A 132 -11.16 -14.15 3.29
CA LEU A 132 -11.05 -14.66 1.94
C LEU A 132 -11.47 -16.14 1.87
N ARG A 133 -11.96 -16.57 0.70
CA ARG A 133 -12.19 -18.00 0.45
C ARG A 133 -10.89 -18.80 0.63
N LYS A 134 -10.99 -20.07 1.01
CA LYS A 134 -9.85 -20.98 1.06
C LYS A 134 -9.07 -20.97 -0.28
N ARG A 135 -7.75 -20.82 -0.22
CA ARG A 135 -6.91 -20.78 -1.43
C ARG A 135 -6.69 -22.19 -1.98
N LEU A 136 -6.83 -22.37 -3.29
CA LEU A 136 -6.49 -23.63 -3.95
C LEU A 136 -5.00 -23.63 -4.33
N ILE A 137 -4.18 -24.29 -3.52
CA ILE A 137 -2.72 -24.35 -3.72
C ILE A 137 -2.37 -25.75 -4.21
N VAL A 138 -1.79 -25.84 -5.41
CA VAL A 138 -1.40 -27.12 -6.03
C VAL A 138 0.12 -27.18 -6.21
N PRO A 139 0.84 -27.91 -5.34
CA PRO A 139 2.28 -28.08 -5.47
C PRO A 139 2.66 -28.96 -6.67
N VAL A 140 3.54 -28.47 -7.55
CA VAL A 140 4.03 -29.17 -8.75
C VAL A 140 5.56 -29.36 -8.69
N PRO A 141 6.09 -30.47 -9.25
CA PRO A 141 7.50 -30.84 -9.09
C PRO A 141 8.50 -29.97 -9.87
N VAL A 142 8.09 -29.27 -10.94
CA VAL A 142 9.02 -28.51 -11.79
C VAL A 142 8.38 -27.19 -12.23
N LEU A 143 8.50 -26.18 -11.37
CA LEU A 143 8.43 -24.79 -11.77
C LEU A 143 9.86 -24.29 -11.73
N SER A 144 10.42 -23.89 -12.88
CA SER A 144 11.75 -23.30 -12.89
C SER A 144 11.75 -22.04 -12.00
N PRO A 145 12.85 -21.72 -11.29
CA PRO A 145 12.93 -20.50 -10.49
C PRO A 145 12.58 -19.23 -11.29
N GLY A 146 12.88 -19.23 -12.59
CA GLY A 146 12.50 -18.15 -13.52
C GLY A 146 11.00 -18.03 -13.82
N LEU A 147 10.25 -19.15 -13.89
CA LEU A 147 8.79 -19.09 -14.03
C LEU A 147 8.12 -18.63 -12.72
N SER A 148 8.68 -19.07 -11.59
CA SER A 148 8.18 -18.73 -10.26
C SER A 148 8.33 -17.23 -9.99
N SER A 149 9.47 -16.64 -10.36
CA SER A 149 9.70 -15.20 -10.22
C SER A 149 8.88 -14.35 -11.20
N LEU A 150 8.65 -14.82 -12.43
CA LEU A 150 7.78 -14.15 -13.40
C LEU A 150 6.33 -14.07 -12.89
N TRP A 151 5.84 -15.16 -12.30
CA TRP A 151 4.49 -15.22 -11.72
C TRP A 151 4.36 -14.28 -10.51
N ILE A 152 5.38 -14.22 -9.66
CA ILE A 152 5.41 -13.34 -8.48
C ILE A 152 5.48 -11.87 -8.90
N GLY A 153 6.23 -11.51 -9.95
CA GLY A 153 6.25 -10.15 -10.50
C GLY A 153 4.93 -9.71 -11.14
N LEU A 154 4.09 -10.64 -11.59
CA LEU A 154 2.73 -10.34 -12.09
C LEU A 154 1.74 -10.06 -10.94
N VAL A 155 1.99 -10.67 -9.78
CA VAL A 155 1.03 -10.76 -8.66
C VAL A 155 1.43 -9.84 -7.50
N THR A 156 2.70 -9.49 -7.39
CA THR A 156 3.22 -8.62 -6.34
C THR A 156 3.87 -7.39 -6.99
N PRO A 157 3.72 -6.19 -6.42
CA PRO A 157 4.44 -5.00 -6.86
C PRO A 157 5.92 -5.01 -6.41
N LEU A 158 6.39 -6.08 -5.78
CA LEU A 158 7.77 -6.19 -5.30
C LEU A 158 8.74 -6.21 -6.49
N PRO A 159 9.81 -5.39 -6.47
CA PRO A 159 10.86 -5.47 -7.48
C PRO A 159 11.40 -6.90 -7.58
N SER A 160 11.63 -7.37 -8.80
CA SER A 160 12.11 -8.73 -9.05
C SER A 160 13.43 -9.04 -8.33
N GLY A 161 14.28 -8.03 -8.12
CA GLY A 161 15.52 -8.11 -7.34
C GLY A 161 15.32 -8.38 -5.84
N VAL A 162 14.14 -8.08 -5.28
CA VAL A 162 13.79 -8.38 -3.88
C VAL A 162 13.00 -9.69 -3.79
N ALA A 163 12.06 -9.89 -4.72
CA ALA A 163 11.21 -11.07 -4.72
C ALA A 163 11.98 -12.37 -4.97
N ARG A 164 12.96 -12.37 -5.89
CA ARG A 164 13.70 -13.59 -6.25
C ARG A 164 14.57 -14.14 -5.11
N PRO A 165 15.40 -13.35 -4.42
CA PRO A 165 16.17 -13.83 -3.27
C PRO A 165 15.30 -14.41 -2.15
N LEU A 166 14.15 -13.77 -1.88
CA LEU A 166 13.19 -14.25 -0.88
C LEU A 166 12.61 -15.60 -1.27
N VAL A 167 12.19 -15.77 -2.53
CA VAL A 167 11.68 -17.05 -3.05
C VAL A 167 12.74 -18.15 -3.01
N GLU A 168 13.99 -17.80 -3.31
CA GLU A 168 15.12 -18.73 -3.21
C GLU A 168 15.37 -19.14 -1.75
N SER A 169 15.21 -18.24 -0.78
CA SER A 169 15.32 -18.59 0.65
C SER A 169 14.15 -19.45 1.18
N LEU A 170 12.96 -19.42 0.56
CA LEU A 170 11.82 -20.25 0.99
C LEU A 170 12.05 -21.77 0.82
N LYS A 171 13.13 -22.18 0.13
CA LYS A 171 13.45 -23.60 -0.08
C LYS A 171 13.96 -24.31 1.17
N HIS A 172 14.48 -23.54 2.12
CA HIS A 172 15.11 -24.06 3.33
C HIS A 172 14.14 -23.91 4.50
N ASP A 173 14.16 -24.89 5.39
CA ASP A 173 13.42 -24.79 6.63
C ASP A 173 14.11 -23.75 7.52
N VAL A 174 13.33 -22.80 8.04
CA VAL A 174 13.81 -21.71 8.91
C VAL A 174 13.09 -21.78 10.25
N VAL A 175 13.51 -22.74 11.05
CA VAL A 175 12.96 -23.06 12.38
C VAL A 175 14.07 -22.85 13.41
N VAL A 176 13.72 -22.25 14.54
CA VAL A 176 14.67 -21.97 15.62
C VAL A 176 15.16 -23.28 16.22
N SER A 177 16.47 -23.46 16.30
CA SER A 177 17.14 -24.63 16.86
C SER A 177 17.37 -24.49 18.37
N ASP A 178 17.67 -23.28 18.84
CA ASP A 178 17.82 -22.94 20.26
C ASP A 178 16.85 -21.83 20.68
N CYS A 179 15.87 -22.19 21.52
CA CYS A 179 14.84 -21.27 21.99
C CYS A 179 15.15 -20.59 23.34
N GLN A 180 16.26 -20.91 24.01
CA GLN A 180 16.49 -20.46 25.40
C GLN A 180 16.53 -18.93 25.54
N GLU A 181 17.27 -18.26 24.67
CA GLU A 181 17.36 -16.80 24.70
C GLU A 181 16.05 -16.15 24.22
N MET A 182 15.34 -16.77 23.27
CA MET A 182 14.03 -16.31 22.81
C MET A 182 13.00 -16.34 23.96
N ASP A 183 12.89 -17.45 24.67
CA ASP A 183 11.95 -17.65 25.79
C ASP A 183 12.23 -16.68 26.94
N ARG A 184 13.50 -16.33 27.15
CA ARG A 184 13.92 -15.32 28.12
C ARG A 184 13.51 -13.91 27.70
N LEU A 185 13.71 -13.55 26.44
CA LEU A 185 13.48 -12.19 25.93
C LEU A 185 11.99 -11.91 25.73
N VAL A 186 11.22 -12.91 25.30
CA VAL A 186 9.78 -12.81 25.06
C VAL A 186 9.09 -14.08 25.58
N PRO A 187 8.64 -14.09 26.85
CA PRO A 187 8.02 -15.28 27.46
C PRO A 187 6.65 -15.68 26.88
N ASP A 188 5.95 -14.75 26.24
CA ASP A 188 4.63 -14.97 25.62
C ASP A 188 4.59 -14.32 24.23
N PRO A 189 5.24 -14.93 23.22
CA PRO A 189 5.33 -14.35 21.88
C PRO A 189 3.99 -14.44 21.15
N LEU A 190 3.71 -13.48 20.28
CA LEU A 190 2.43 -13.40 19.58
C LEU A 190 2.27 -14.57 18.60
N PRO A 191 1.14 -15.30 18.65
CA PRO A 191 0.80 -16.29 17.63
C PRO A 191 0.73 -15.68 16.24
N PHE A 192 1.04 -16.48 15.22
CA PHE A 192 1.04 -16.06 13.82
C PHE A 192 -0.30 -15.47 13.41
N LYS A 193 -1.41 -16.12 13.81
CA LYS A 193 -2.77 -15.63 13.51
C LYS A 193 -2.99 -14.21 14.03
N ASP A 194 -2.60 -13.97 15.28
CA ASP A 194 -2.79 -12.69 15.96
C ASP A 194 -1.85 -11.62 15.38
N SER A 195 -0.63 -12.02 14.98
CA SER A 195 0.29 -11.13 14.26
C SER A 195 -0.28 -10.67 12.91
N VAL A 196 -0.99 -11.54 12.19
CA VAL A 196 -1.69 -11.20 10.95
C VAL A 196 -2.90 -10.32 11.23
N GLU A 197 -3.71 -10.63 12.24
CA GLU A 197 -4.85 -9.80 12.66
C GLU A 197 -4.39 -8.37 12.96
N LEU A 198 -3.32 -8.21 13.74
CA LEU A 198 -2.80 -6.89 14.08
C LEU A 198 -2.11 -6.18 12.90
N ALA A 199 -1.58 -6.94 11.94
CA ALA A 199 -1.03 -6.38 10.72
C ALA A 199 -2.16 -5.90 9.77
N LEU A 200 -3.32 -6.56 9.79
CA LEU A 200 -4.53 -6.20 9.03
C LEU A 200 -5.41 -5.15 9.71
N SER A 201 -5.46 -5.09 11.04
CA SER A 201 -6.27 -4.11 11.76
C SER A 201 -5.81 -2.68 11.52
N ARG A 202 -4.51 -2.48 11.25
CA ARG A 202 -3.98 -1.19 10.77
C ARG A 202 -4.51 -0.80 9.38
N TYR A 203 -4.97 -1.77 8.59
CA TYR A 203 -5.59 -1.53 7.28
C TYR A 203 -7.11 -1.32 7.38
N ASP A 204 -7.80 -1.94 8.35
CA ASP A 204 -9.26 -1.86 8.52
C ASP A 204 -9.72 -0.68 9.40
N ASP A 205 -8.98 -0.32 10.45
CA ASP A 205 -9.37 0.73 11.39
C ASP A 205 -8.77 2.08 11.00
N GLY A 206 -9.57 2.92 10.35
CA GLY A 206 -9.28 4.32 10.04
C GLY A 206 -9.15 5.26 11.25
N GLU A 207 -8.68 4.81 12.43
CA GLU A 207 -8.48 5.67 13.60
C GLU A 207 -7.11 5.50 14.30
N VAL A 208 -6.21 6.46 14.00
CA VAL A 208 -5.38 7.34 14.88
C VAL A 208 -4.55 6.67 16.02
N VAL A 209 -3.26 6.93 16.24
CA VAL A 209 -2.57 8.13 16.80
C VAL A 209 -1.06 7.95 16.53
N THR A 210 -0.34 8.86 15.85
CA THR A 210 0.21 10.10 16.43
C THR A 210 0.35 11.21 15.39
N ARG A 211 -0.17 12.39 15.74
CA ARG A 211 -0.02 13.65 15.02
C ARG A 211 1.45 13.99 14.73
N TRP A 212 1.75 14.43 13.51
CA TRP A 212 2.02 15.85 13.27
C TRP A 212 1.85 16.18 11.79
N SER A 213 0.90 17.09 11.49
CA SER A 213 0.75 17.83 10.23
C SER A 213 0.74 17.02 8.93
N ASP A 214 -0.42 16.45 8.57
CA ASP A 214 -1.06 16.56 7.25
C ASP A 214 -2.15 15.49 7.12
N ALA A 215 -3.40 15.93 7.30
CA ALA A 215 -4.57 15.10 7.11
C ALA A 215 -4.77 14.85 5.61
N GLY A 216 -4.66 13.60 5.15
CA GLY A 216 -4.98 13.31 3.76
C GLY A 216 -4.70 11.93 3.20
N ALA A 217 -4.09 11.00 3.93
CA ALA A 217 -3.78 9.67 3.40
C ALA A 217 -4.70 8.60 4.00
N SER A 218 -5.40 7.89 3.10
CA SER A 218 -6.11 6.64 3.40
C SER A 218 -5.17 5.63 4.09
N PRO A 219 -5.66 4.81 5.05
CA PRO A 219 -4.88 3.75 5.72
C PRO A 219 -4.20 2.74 4.77
N ALA A 220 -4.59 2.73 3.49
CA ALA A 220 -4.00 1.90 2.44
C ALA A 220 -2.68 2.45 1.86
N LEU A 221 -2.26 3.67 2.20
CA LEU A 221 -1.06 4.31 1.66
C LEU A 221 0.15 4.00 2.53
N ALA A 222 1.26 3.64 1.87
CA ALA A 222 2.59 3.58 2.47
C ALA A 222 2.91 4.92 3.17
N ILE A 223 3.55 4.90 4.34
CA ILE A 223 4.10 6.14 4.92
C ILE A 223 5.32 6.59 4.09
N PRO A 224 5.72 7.87 4.12
CA PRO A 224 6.83 8.38 3.29
C PRO A 224 8.18 7.67 3.50
N SER A 225 8.37 6.97 4.62
CA SER A 225 9.55 6.14 4.90
C SER A 225 9.41 4.70 4.41
N ASP A 226 8.20 4.25 4.10
CA ASP A 226 7.95 2.93 3.57
C ASP A 226 8.33 2.89 2.08
N PRO A 227 8.89 1.79 1.59
CA PRO A 227 9.13 1.63 0.16
C PRO A 227 7.83 1.65 -0.64
N ASP A 228 7.87 2.12 -1.90
CA ASP A 228 6.69 2.28 -2.79
C ASP A 228 5.83 1.00 -2.98
N TRP A 229 6.35 -0.17 -2.62
CA TRP A 229 5.66 -1.46 -2.69
C TRP A 229 4.91 -1.85 -1.41
N ALA A 230 5.09 -1.13 -0.31
CA ALA A 230 4.39 -1.31 0.96
C ALA A 230 3.05 -0.53 0.95
N GLY A 231 2.06 -0.99 1.72
CA GLY A 231 0.68 -0.54 1.54
C GLY A 231 0.03 -1.18 0.31
N GLY A 232 -1.29 -1.18 0.22
CA GLY A 232 -2.03 -1.82 -0.88
C GLY A 232 -1.56 -1.37 -2.28
N SER A 233 -1.82 -2.17 -3.32
CA SER A 233 -1.51 -1.76 -4.71
C SER A 233 -2.48 -0.68 -5.18
N VAL A 234 -2.42 0.53 -4.64
CA VAL A 234 -3.23 1.65 -5.13
C VAL A 234 -2.69 2.05 -6.49
N MET A 235 -3.49 1.82 -7.51
CA MET A 235 -3.20 2.22 -8.87
C MET A 235 -3.60 3.68 -9.03
N VAL A 236 -2.71 4.48 -9.62
CA VAL A 236 -2.87 5.94 -9.71
C VAL A 236 -2.74 6.36 -11.17
N ASP A 237 -3.66 7.23 -11.61
CA ASP A 237 -3.55 7.97 -12.86
C ASP A 237 -3.78 9.46 -12.57
N THR A 238 -2.77 10.28 -12.88
CA THR A 238 -2.77 11.71 -12.58
C THR A 238 -2.66 12.51 -13.88
N GLN A 239 -3.53 13.51 -14.00
CA GLN A 239 -3.54 14.49 -15.07
C GLN A 239 -3.35 15.88 -14.48
N GLU A 240 -2.42 16.66 -15.01
CA GLU A 240 -2.16 18.03 -14.57
C GLU A 240 -2.41 19.03 -15.70
N VAL A 241 -3.11 20.13 -15.39
CA VAL A 241 -3.38 21.23 -16.33
C VAL A 241 -3.18 22.56 -15.59
N SER A 242 -2.51 23.52 -16.22
CA SER A 242 -2.31 24.87 -15.67
C SER A 242 -3.19 25.89 -16.39
N THR A 243 -3.61 26.93 -15.68
CA THR A 243 -4.49 27.99 -16.19
C THR A 243 -4.18 29.34 -15.56
N SER A 244 -4.64 30.41 -16.21
CA SER A 244 -4.66 31.77 -15.67
C SER A 244 -5.95 32.11 -14.92
N ALA A 245 -6.96 31.23 -14.94
CA ALA A 245 -8.17 31.40 -14.14
C ALA A 245 -7.85 31.26 -12.65
N SER A 246 -8.59 31.95 -11.79
CA SER A 246 -8.37 31.90 -10.34
C SER A 246 -8.66 30.51 -9.75
N ALA A 247 -8.06 30.19 -8.60
CA ALA A 247 -8.35 28.96 -7.87
C ALA A 247 -9.86 28.81 -7.57
N GLU A 248 -10.57 29.91 -7.28
CA GLU A 248 -12.01 29.90 -7.05
C GLU A 248 -12.81 29.53 -8.30
N ASP A 249 -12.40 30.00 -9.48
CA ASP A 249 -13.07 29.69 -10.75
C ASP A 249 -12.83 28.23 -11.16
N VAL A 250 -11.61 27.74 -10.94
CA VAL A 250 -11.27 26.34 -11.17
C VAL A 250 -12.08 25.45 -10.23
N PHE A 251 -12.14 25.79 -8.93
CA PHE A 251 -12.90 25.02 -7.96
C PHE A 251 -14.41 25.08 -8.22
N TRP A 252 -14.93 26.21 -8.70
CA TRP A 252 -16.31 26.34 -9.16
C TRP A 252 -16.61 25.37 -10.30
N ALA A 253 -15.73 25.27 -11.30
CA ALA A 253 -15.91 24.31 -12.40
C ALA A 253 -15.85 22.85 -11.91
N VAL A 254 -14.91 22.52 -11.01
CA VAL A 254 -14.82 21.19 -10.38
C VAL A 254 -16.09 20.84 -9.60
N SER A 255 -16.64 21.77 -8.83
CA SER A 255 -17.83 21.58 -7.99
C SER A 255 -19.10 21.28 -8.80
N ARG A 256 -19.11 21.60 -10.09
CA ARG A 256 -20.22 21.40 -11.02
C ARG A 256 -20.20 20.04 -11.72
N ILE A 257 -19.19 19.21 -11.49
CA ILE A 257 -19.14 17.86 -12.05
C ILE A 257 -20.35 17.03 -11.60
N GLY A 258 -20.89 16.23 -12.53
CA GLY A 258 -22.08 15.40 -12.34
C GLY A 258 -23.39 16.16 -12.60
N GLY A 259 -24.52 15.52 -12.27
CA GLY A 259 -25.85 16.13 -12.44
C GLY A 259 -26.16 16.50 -13.90
N GLU A 260 -26.69 17.71 -14.14
CA GLU A 260 -27.05 18.19 -15.48
C GLU A 260 -25.85 18.62 -16.33
N VAL A 261 -24.76 19.08 -15.69
CA VAL A 261 -23.51 19.47 -16.37
C VAL A 261 -22.75 18.24 -16.86
N GLY A 262 -22.84 17.13 -16.11
CA GLY A 262 -22.13 15.90 -16.40
C GLY A 262 -20.64 16.00 -16.09
N TYR A 263 -19.81 15.24 -16.80
CA TYR A 263 -18.39 15.07 -16.51
C TYR A 263 -17.49 15.83 -17.49
N TYR A 264 -18.02 16.85 -18.18
CA TYR A 264 -17.37 17.63 -19.25
C TYR A 264 -16.97 16.83 -20.51
N THR A 265 -16.71 15.53 -20.41
CA THR A 265 -16.29 14.66 -21.51
C THR A 265 -17.05 13.35 -21.49
N PHE A 266 -17.32 12.80 -22.69
CA PHE A 266 -17.89 11.47 -22.90
C PHE A 266 -19.06 11.11 -21.95
N ASN A 267 -19.99 12.04 -21.72
CA ASN A 267 -21.15 11.84 -20.80
C ASN A 267 -21.94 10.55 -21.08
N TRP A 268 -21.98 10.08 -22.33
CA TRP A 268 -22.61 8.81 -22.69
C TRP A 268 -21.90 7.59 -22.09
N ALA A 269 -20.57 7.61 -21.95
CA ALA A 269 -19.80 6.51 -21.36
C ALA A 269 -20.10 6.38 -19.87
N TRP A 270 -20.24 7.51 -19.17
CA TRP A 270 -20.68 7.56 -17.78
C TRP A 270 -22.13 7.08 -17.61
N ALA A 271 -23.00 7.37 -18.57
CA ALA A 271 -24.37 6.83 -18.59
C ALA A 271 -24.39 5.30 -18.81
N VAL A 272 -23.58 4.78 -19.74
CA VAL A 272 -23.40 3.34 -19.94
C VAL A 272 -22.86 2.68 -18.67
N ARG A 273 -21.87 3.29 -18.02
CA ARG A 273 -21.31 2.77 -16.76
C ARG A 273 -22.36 2.71 -15.66
N GLY A 274 -23.19 3.76 -15.53
CA GLY A 274 -24.31 3.79 -14.60
C GLY A 274 -25.36 2.71 -14.90
N TRP A 275 -25.65 2.45 -16.17
CA TRP A 275 -26.57 1.37 -16.56
C TRP A 275 -26.01 -0.02 -16.21
N ILE A 276 -24.73 -0.27 -16.48
CA ILE A 276 -24.03 -1.51 -16.07
C ILE A 276 -24.10 -1.67 -14.55
N ASP A 277 -23.89 -0.59 -13.79
CA ASP A 277 -23.97 -0.63 -12.32
C ASP A 277 -25.35 -1.09 -11.84
N THR A 278 -26.41 -0.49 -12.37
CA THR A 278 -27.80 -0.88 -12.05
C THR A 278 -28.07 -2.34 -12.40
N LEU A 279 -27.55 -2.84 -13.53
CA LEU A 279 -27.72 -4.23 -13.95
C LEU A 279 -27.10 -5.22 -12.95
N PHE A 280 -26.00 -4.85 -12.29
CA PHE A 280 -25.40 -5.64 -11.22
C PHE A 280 -25.93 -5.29 -9.81
N GLY A 281 -27.02 -4.52 -9.72
CA GLY A 281 -27.69 -4.15 -8.47
C GLY A 281 -26.94 -3.09 -7.67
N GLY A 282 -26.19 -2.23 -8.35
CA GLY A 282 -25.61 -1.00 -7.81
C GLY A 282 -26.61 0.16 -7.78
N ILE A 283 -26.10 1.35 -7.53
CA ILE A 283 -26.86 2.58 -7.29
C ILE A 283 -27.29 3.25 -8.61
N GLY A 284 -26.49 3.05 -9.67
CA GLY A 284 -26.70 3.65 -10.98
C GLY A 284 -26.38 5.15 -11.04
N LEU A 285 -26.60 5.78 -12.20
CA LEU A 285 -26.38 7.22 -12.38
C LEU A 285 -27.57 8.02 -11.79
N ARG A 286 -27.38 8.63 -10.61
CA ARG A 286 -28.38 9.49 -9.95
C ARG A 286 -28.11 10.98 -10.18
N ARG A 287 -28.70 11.55 -11.22
CA ARG A 287 -28.50 12.97 -11.61
C ARG A 287 -29.06 14.01 -10.62
N GLY A 288 -29.58 13.62 -9.46
CA GLY A 288 -30.17 14.52 -8.47
C GLY A 288 -29.13 15.05 -7.48
N ARG A 289 -28.99 16.38 -7.39
CA ARG A 289 -28.14 17.09 -6.42
C ARG A 289 -28.97 18.08 -5.60
N ARG A 290 -28.51 18.46 -4.40
CA ARG A 290 -29.15 19.51 -3.61
C ARG A 290 -28.91 20.90 -4.20
N HIS A 291 -27.70 21.16 -4.67
CA HIS A 291 -27.32 22.40 -5.34
C HIS A 291 -26.39 22.10 -6.53
N PRO A 292 -26.54 22.80 -7.67
CA PRO A 292 -25.71 22.54 -8.86
C PRO A 292 -24.25 22.96 -8.71
N GLU A 293 -23.94 23.88 -7.79
CA GLU A 293 -22.61 24.50 -7.66
C GLU A 293 -21.99 24.39 -6.27
N VAL A 294 -22.78 24.02 -5.26
CA VAL A 294 -22.30 23.90 -3.88
C VAL A 294 -22.32 22.43 -3.51
N VAL A 295 -21.21 21.93 -3.00
CA VAL A 295 -21.02 20.52 -2.67
C VAL A 295 -20.77 20.41 -1.18
N HIS A 296 -21.51 19.53 -0.50
CA HIS A 296 -21.29 19.25 0.92
C HIS A 296 -20.71 17.86 1.13
N GLN A 297 -19.90 17.71 2.18
CA GLN A 297 -19.39 16.42 2.60
C GLN A 297 -20.54 15.43 2.83
N GLY A 298 -20.39 14.20 2.36
CA GLY A 298 -21.39 13.14 2.43
C GLY A 298 -22.50 13.22 1.38
N GLU A 299 -22.57 14.27 0.56
CA GLU A 299 -23.55 14.36 -0.54
C GLU A 299 -23.27 13.32 -1.63
N SER A 300 -24.33 12.78 -2.23
CA SER A 300 -24.20 11.87 -3.38
C SER A 300 -24.17 12.68 -4.68
N LEU A 301 -23.18 12.40 -5.52
CA LEU A 301 -22.96 12.95 -6.86
C LEU A 301 -23.03 11.83 -7.87
N ASP A 302 -24.20 11.62 -8.49
CA ASP A 302 -24.46 10.44 -9.32
C ASP A 302 -24.19 9.12 -8.58
N PHE A 303 -23.11 8.41 -8.94
CA PHE A 303 -22.65 7.18 -8.30
C PHE A 303 -21.41 7.40 -7.43
N TRP A 304 -21.11 8.66 -7.11
CA TRP A 304 -20.07 9.06 -6.18
C TRP A 304 -20.66 9.58 -4.87
N ARG A 305 -19.87 9.52 -3.80
CA ARG A 305 -20.11 10.22 -2.55
C ARG A 305 -18.98 11.19 -2.29
N VAL A 306 -19.32 12.40 -1.87
CA VAL A 306 -18.36 13.43 -1.49
C VAL A 306 -17.70 13.00 -0.18
N ASN A 307 -16.42 12.69 -0.24
CA ASN A 307 -15.64 12.27 0.92
C ASN A 307 -14.97 13.47 1.61
N VAL A 308 -14.32 14.34 0.83
CA VAL A 308 -13.68 15.57 1.31
C VAL A 308 -14.04 16.73 0.38
N VAL A 309 -14.32 17.90 0.95
CA VAL A 309 -14.54 19.14 0.21
C VAL A 309 -13.92 20.30 1.00
N GLU A 310 -12.90 20.93 0.43
CA GLU A 310 -12.15 22.03 1.03
C GLU A 310 -11.99 23.14 -0.04
N PRO A 311 -13.01 23.99 -0.23
CA PRO A 311 -12.92 25.08 -1.21
C PRO A 311 -11.83 26.10 -0.82
N PRO A 312 -11.06 26.66 -1.79
CA PRO A 312 -11.03 26.34 -3.22
C PRO A 312 -10.01 25.24 -3.59
N HIS A 313 -9.48 24.48 -2.63
CA HIS A 313 -8.27 23.69 -2.79
C HIS A 313 -8.50 22.22 -3.15
N ARG A 314 -9.56 21.56 -2.66
CA ARG A 314 -9.67 20.10 -2.78
C ARG A 314 -11.10 19.58 -2.84
N LEU A 315 -11.34 18.62 -3.74
CA LEU A 315 -12.56 17.80 -3.77
C LEU A 315 -12.17 16.33 -3.97
N LEU A 316 -12.62 15.46 -3.06
CA LEU A 316 -12.41 14.01 -3.14
C LEU A 316 -13.76 13.29 -3.18
N LEU A 317 -13.94 12.49 -4.23
CA LEU A 317 -15.12 11.66 -4.43
C LEU A 317 -14.78 10.19 -4.25
N ALA A 318 -15.61 9.45 -3.52
CA ALA A 318 -15.53 8.00 -3.36
C ALA A 318 -16.61 7.32 -4.19
N ALA A 319 -16.27 6.29 -4.96
CA ALA A 319 -17.23 5.57 -5.81
C ALA A 319 -18.16 4.70 -4.96
N GLU A 320 -19.47 4.80 -5.20
CA GLU A 320 -20.49 3.94 -4.60
C GLU A 320 -20.98 2.82 -5.54
N MET A 321 -20.57 2.88 -6.81
CA MET A 321 -20.85 1.84 -7.80
C MET A 321 -20.15 0.53 -7.44
N LYS A 322 -20.72 -0.59 -7.90
CA LYS A 322 -20.11 -1.91 -7.75
C LYS A 322 -18.87 -2.02 -8.63
N LEU A 323 -17.72 -2.17 -8.00
CA LEU A 323 -16.42 -2.29 -8.62
C LEU A 323 -15.66 -3.48 -8.01
N PRO A 324 -14.78 -4.15 -8.76
CA PRO A 324 -13.87 -5.15 -8.22
C PRO A 324 -12.70 -4.48 -7.47
N GLY A 325 -13.00 -3.53 -6.59
CA GLY A 325 -12.05 -2.64 -5.93
C GLY A 325 -12.73 -1.43 -5.32
N GLU A 326 -11.94 -0.52 -4.78
CA GLU A 326 -12.39 0.80 -4.32
C GLU A 326 -11.81 1.87 -5.24
N ALA A 327 -12.62 2.87 -5.59
CA ALA A 327 -12.20 3.92 -6.50
C ALA A 327 -12.45 5.30 -5.90
N PHE A 328 -11.49 6.20 -6.08
CA PHE A 328 -11.61 7.59 -5.71
C PHE A 328 -11.19 8.48 -6.88
N LEU A 329 -11.81 9.66 -6.96
CA LEU A 329 -11.46 10.69 -7.92
C LEU A 329 -11.25 12.00 -7.16
N GLU A 330 -10.05 12.53 -7.26
CA GLU A 330 -9.60 13.72 -6.56
C GLU A 330 -9.29 14.84 -7.54
N TRP A 331 -9.63 16.05 -7.12
CA TRP A 331 -9.13 17.29 -7.70
C TRP A 331 -8.44 18.11 -6.62
N VAL A 332 -7.20 18.50 -6.88
CA VAL A 332 -6.42 19.45 -6.08
C VAL A 332 -6.14 20.68 -6.92
N VAL A 333 -6.41 21.86 -6.35
CA VAL A 333 -6.19 23.16 -6.97
C VAL A 333 -5.08 23.87 -6.19
N ASP A 334 -3.90 23.87 -6.80
CA ASP A 334 -2.71 24.53 -6.26
C ASP A 334 -2.62 25.93 -6.87
N ASP A 335 -2.64 26.97 -6.04
CA ASP A 335 -2.45 28.35 -6.49
C ASP A 335 -0.98 28.74 -6.41
N SER A 336 -0.41 29.18 -7.52
CA SER A 336 0.94 29.75 -7.61
C SER A 336 0.83 31.19 -8.07
N GLU A 337 1.77 32.05 -7.66
CA GLU A 337 1.72 33.53 -7.78
C GLU A 337 1.32 34.10 -9.16
N SER A 338 1.38 33.30 -10.24
CA SER A 338 0.96 33.71 -11.59
C SER A 338 0.10 32.70 -12.35
N THR A 339 -0.12 31.48 -11.82
CA THR A 339 -0.86 30.42 -12.50
C THR A 339 -1.50 29.47 -11.50
N THR A 340 -2.74 29.08 -11.74
CA THR A 340 -3.39 28.02 -10.96
C THR A 340 -3.18 26.67 -11.64
N ARG A 341 -2.82 25.64 -10.87
CA ARG A 341 -2.64 24.28 -11.35
C ARG A 341 -3.75 23.38 -10.83
N LEU A 342 -4.45 22.73 -11.75
CA LEU A 342 -5.41 21.66 -11.44
C LEU A 342 -4.72 20.31 -11.59
N ARG A 343 -4.65 19.55 -10.49
CA ARG A 343 -4.26 18.14 -10.48
C ARG A 343 -5.51 17.29 -10.31
N GLN A 344 -5.78 16.43 -11.28
CA GLN A 344 -6.87 15.46 -11.25
C GLN A 344 -6.28 14.06 -11.11
N THR A 345 -6.63 13.35 -10.05
CA THR A 345 -6.05 12.04 -9.74
C THR A 345 -7.14 11.00 -9.53
N ALA A 346 -7.09 9.93 -10.32
CA ALA A 346 -7.91 8.74 -10.13
C ALA A 346 -7.11 7.71 -9.31
N TYR A 347 -7.65 7.33 -8.15
CA TYR A 347 -7.10 6.27 -7.29
C TYR A 347 -7.96 5.03 -7.42
N PHE A 348 -7.33 3.86 -7.51
CA PHE A 348 -8.03 2.59 -7.50
C PHE A 348 -7.30 1.56 -6.66
N ALA A 349 -7.95 1.05 -5.62
CA ALA A 349 -7.47 -0.07 -4.82
C ALA A 349 -8.13 -1.36 -5.33
N PRO A 350 -7.45 -2.17 -6.17
CA PRO A 350 -8.03 -3.36 -6.78
C PRO A 350 -8.24 -4.47 -5.74
N ARG A 351 -9.39 -5.15 -5.81
CA ARG A 351 -9.62 -6.40 -5.07
C ARG A 351 -9.19 -7.59 -5.93
N GLY A 352 -8.06 -8.18 -5.59
CA GLY A 352 -7.48 -9.37 -6.22
C GLY A 352 -7.21 -9.23 -7.73
N LEU A 353 -7.14 -10.36 -8.45
CA LEU A 353 -6.79 -10.37 -9.88
C LEU A 353 -7.83 -9.66 -10.76
N LEU A 354 -9.12 -9.84 -10.49
CA LEU A 354 -10.20 -9.23 -11.27
C LEU A 354 -10.18 -7.70 -11.16
N GLY A 355 -9.83 -7.16 -9.99
CA GLY A 355 -9.63 -5.72 -9.81
C GLY A 355 -8.50 -5.19 -10.68
N ARG A 356 -7.35 -5.87 -10.69
CA ARG A 356 -6.21 -5.45 -11.51
C ARG A 356 -6.51 -5.52 -13.00
N LEU A 357 -7.15 -6.60 -13.46
CA LEU A 357 -7.59 -6.72 -14.85
C LEU A 357 -8.57 -5.61 -15.23
N TYR A 358 -9.49 -5.25 -14.34
CA TYR A 358 -10.42 -4.14 -14.54
C TYR A 358 -9.70 -2.81 -14.74
N TRP A 359 -8.71 -2.49 -13.89
CA TRP A 359 -7.92 -1.27 -14.04
C TRP A 359 -7.16 -1.24 -15.38
N TYR A 360 -6.40 -2.28 -15.69
CA TYR A 360 -5.60 -2.30 -16.92
C TYR A 360 -6.45 -2.29 -18.20
N ALA A 361 -7.64 -2.88 -18.17
CA ALA A 361 -8.59 -2.80 -19.28
C ALA A 361 -9.14 -1.38 -19.49
N LEU A 362 -9.24 -0.58 -18.43
CA LEU A 362 -9.76 0.79 -18.48
C LEU A 362 -8.69 1.86 -18.69
N LEU A 363 -7.41 1.55 -18.45
CA LEU A 363 -6.29 2.47 -18.65
C LEU A 363 -6.28 3.21 -20.00
N PRO A 364 -6.52 2.57 -21.18
CA PRO A 364 -6.57 3.32 -22.44
C PRO A 364 -7.75 4.31 -22.51
N PHE A 365 -8.85 4.03 -21.81
CA PHE A 365 -10.00 4.93 -21.73
C PHE A 365 -9.78 6.07 -20.74
N HIS A 366 -9.01 5.83 -19.67
CA HIS A 366 -8.65 6.87 -18.69
C HIS A 366 -7.95 8.05 -19.37
N GLY A 367 -6.93 7.80 -20.20
CA GLY A 367 -6.26 8.87 -20.96
C GLY A 367 -7.20 9.63 -21.91
N ALA A 368 -8.16 8.93 -22.52
CA ALA A 368 -9.14 9.55 -23.42
C ALA A 368 -10.24 10.34 -22.67
N ILE A 369 -10.52 10.03 -21.41
CA ILE A 369 -11.59 10.66 -20.62
C ILE A 369 -11.03 11.76 -19.71
N PHE A 370 -10.03 11.42 -18.88
CA PHE A 370 -9.54 12.27 -17.79
C PHE A 370 -8.70 13.44 -18.27
N GLY A 371 -7.80 13.23 -19.24
CA GLY A 371 -7.01 14.32 -19.81
C GLY A 371 -7.89 15.40 -20.45
N PRO A 372 -8.82 15.04 -21.36
CA PRO A 372 -9.78 15.99 -21.91
C PRO A 372 -10.74 16.59 -20.88
N MET A 373 -11.08 15.87 -19.81
CA MET A 373 -11.91 16.37 -18.72
C MET A 373 -11.22 17.52 -18.00
N ALA A 374 -9.98 17.33 -17.55
CA ALA A 374 -9.20 18.35 -16.85
C ALA A 374 -9.06 19.64 -17.69
N LYS A 375 -8.84 19.51 -19.00
CA LYS A 375 -8.79 20.66 -19.93
C LYS A 375 -10.11 21.42 -19.99
N ARG A 376 -11.23 20.71 -20.13
CA ARG A 376 -12.57 21.33 -20.21
C ARG A 376 -13.02 21.96 -18.89
N ILE A 377 -12.60 21.43 -17.75
CA ILE A 377 -12.82 22.06 -16.44
C ILE A 377 -12.13 23.42 -16.42
N VAL A 378 -10.87 23.49 -16.85
CA VAL A 378 -10.10 24.74 -16.94
C VAL A 378 -10.72 25.73 -17.94
N GLU A 379 -11.18 25.27 -19.11
CA GLU A 379 -11.88 26.11 -20.09
C GLU A 379 -13.21 26.68 -19.53
N ALA A 380 -13.94 25.87 -18.77
CA ALA A 380 -15.15 26.31 -18.09
C ALA A 380 -14.86 27.36 -17.00
N ALA A 381 -13.79 27.16 -16.23
CA ALA A 381 -13.33 28.14 -15.23
C ALA A 381 -13.00 29.49 -15.88
N ALA A 382 -12.26 29.48 -16.98
CA ALA A 382 -11.87 30.70 -17.71
C ALA A 382 -13.06 31.45 -18.34
N SER A 383 -14.21 30.77 -18.54
CA SER A 383 -15.42 31.34 -19.14
C SER A 383 -16.49 31.71 -18.12
N ARG A 384 -16.19 31.68 -16.82
CA ARG A 384 -17.14 32.01 -15.75
C ARG A 384 -17.63 33.47 -15.90
N PRO A 385 -18.93 33.71 -16.13
CA PRO A 385 -19.47 35.06 -16.25
C PRO A 385 -19.44 35.74 -14.87
N GLY A 386 -18.47 36.61 -14.60
CA GLY A 386 -18.36 37.31 -13.32
C GLY A 386 -16.96 37.80 -12.92
N ALA A 387 -15.89 37.46 -13.65
CA ALA A 387 -14.58 38.05 -13.43
C ALA A 387 -14.56 39.52 -13.93
N ILE A 388 -15.12 40.42 -13.13
CA ILE A 388 -15.05 41.87 -13.37
C ILE A 388 -13.61 42.33 -13.13
N GLU A 389 -13.09 43.01 -14.14
CA GLU A 389 -11.88 43.83 -14.16
C GLU A 389 -11.70 44.61 -12.85
N THR A 390 -10.70 44.25 -12.05
CA THR A 390 -10.15 45.17 -11.05
C THR A 390 -9.31 46.21 -11.77
N GLY A 391 -9.92 47.32 -12.19
CA GLY A 391 -9.16 48.37 -12.87
C GLY A 391 -9.96 49.57 -13.36
N GLU A 392 -10.79 50.21 -12.55
CA GLU A 392 -11.06 51.65 -12.75
C GLU A 392 -11.55 52.31 -11.44
N GLU A 393 -10.68 53.14 -10.85
CA GLU A 393 -11.02 54.06 -9.77
C GLU A 393 -12.10 55.05 -10.26
N ARG A 394 -13.31 54.93 -9.71
CA ARG A 394 -14.30 56.01 -9.79
C ARG A 394 -14.10 57.00 -8.65
N THR A 395 -13.48 58.14 -8.97
CA THR A 395 -13.45 59.33 -8.12
C THR A 395 -14.88 59.86 -7.87
N PRO A 396 -15.25 60.25 -6.64
CA PRO A 396 -16.59 60.76 -6.34
C PRO A 396 -16.74 62.23 -6.77
N PRO A 397 -17.95 62.68 -7.18
CA PRO A 397 -18.19 64.07 -7.51
C PRO A 397 -18.37 64.91 -6.23
N ARG A 398 -17.94 66.18 -6.30
CA ARG A 398 -18.10 67.22 -5.28
C ARG A 398 -19.50 67.80 -5.23
#